data_AF-A0A847NR86-F1
#
_entry.id   AF-A0A847NR86-F1
#
_cell.length_a   1.000
_cell.length_b   1.000
_cell.length_c   1.000
_cell.angle_alpha   90.00
_cell.angle_beta   90.00
_cell.angle_gamma   90.00
#
_symmetry.space_group_name_H-M   'P 1'
#
loop_
_entity.id
_entity.type
_entity.pdbx_description
1 polymer ?
#
loop_
_entity_poly.entity_id
_entity_poly.type
_entity_poly.pdbx_seq_one_letter_code
_entity_poly.pdbx_strand_id
1 'polypeptide(L)'
;MKKIYKLFSMLVVAAVVATGLNAKDEVDFRVVSKEEATLLQKDGSGKEICPLCAMNLPQYYKTNFAAKVGDEIHQYCSVHCMFEEAMTEKIDIVDPQVVDVPTNKFVDAKTAYYVYGSSKPATMSKLSTYGFAKKKDAEEFAKEFGGEVINFEELSAKTWATLEDDVALVHKRQSMAAKKGEELYKAKCQKIDGKFKTSAQAKVYLMENKPCGELTPLELTQLSHYLKLR
;
A
#
# COMPACT_ATOMS: atom_id res chain seq x y z
N MET A 1 20.23 29.94 -76.33
CA MET A 1 21.62 30.09 -75.84
C MET A 1 21.59 30.41 -74.35
N LYS A 2 22.49 29.78 -73.56
CA LYS A 2 22.70 29.93 -72.08
C LYS A 2 21.58 29.28 -71.23
N LYS A 3 21.56 27.97 -70.95
CA LYS A 3 22.50 27.06 -70.23
C LYS A 3 22.52 27.36 -68.71
N ILE A 4 22.46 26.28 -67.89
CA ILE A 4 23.08 26.13 -66.55
C ILE A 4 22.16 26.41 -65.31
N TYR A 5 22.04 25.64 -64.21
CA TYR A 5 22.70 24.46 -63.60
C TYR A 5 21.64 23.49 -63.01
N LYS A 6 21.85 22.17 -63.11
CA LYS A 6 21.16 21.15 -62.29
C LYS A 6 21.71 21.24 -60.85
N LEU A 7 20.93 21.69 -59.88
CA LEU A 7 21.20 21.44 -58.47
C LEU A 7 20.78 20.00 -58.14
N PHE A 8 21.77 19.13 -57.96
CA PHE A 8 21.60 17.85 -57.29
C PHE A 8 21.65 18.13 -55.77
N SER A 9 20.52 18.47 -55.15
CA SER A 9 20.41 18.44 -53.69
C SER A 9 20.03 17.03 -53.27
N MET A 10 21.02 16.27 -52.82
CA MET A 10 20.88 14.98 -52.18
C MET A 10 20.15 15.21 -50.84
N LEU A 11 18.82 15.08 -50.83
CA LEU A 11 18.03 15.19 -49.61
C LEU A 11 18.13 13.84 -48.88
N VAL A 12 18.94 13.82 -47.82
CA VAL A 12 19.06 12.70 -46.89
C VAL A 12 17.72 12.53 -46.18
N VAL A 13 16.97 11.48 -46.52
CA VAL A 13 15.78 11.07 -45.77
C VAL A 13 16.26 10.44 -44.47
N ALA A 14 16.38 11.25 -43.42
CA ALA A 14 16.54 10.76 -42.06
C ALA A 14 15.21 10.10 -41.65
N ALA A 15 15.15 8.77 -41.74
CA ALA A 15 14.07 7.99 -41.16
C ALA A 15 14.16 8.10 -39.63
N VAL A 16 13.46 9.09 -39.07
CA VAL A 16 13.19 9.15 -37.64
C VAL A 16 12.20 8.03 -37.35
N VAL A 17 12.73 6.86 -36.99
CA VAL A 17 11.93 5.83 -36.33
C VAL A 17 11.58 6.39 -34.96
N ALA A 18 10.46 7.07 -34.89
CA ALA A 18 9.82 7.41 -33.62
C ALA A 18 9.40 6.08 -32.99
N THR A 19 10.28 5.50 -32.17
CA THR A 19 9.89 4.47 -31.22
C THR A 19 8.92 5.15 -30.25
N GLY A 20 7.63 5.00 -30.53
CA GLY A 20 6.57 5.41 -29.63
C GLY A 20 6.76 4.67 -28.31
N LEU A 21 7.27 5.38 -27.31
CA LEU A 21 7.18 4.99 -25.91
C LEU A 21 5.69 4.99 -25.56
N ASN A 22 5.02 3.88 -25.82
CA ASN A 22 3.72 3.58 -25.21
C ASN A 22 4.01 3.23 -23.75
N ALA A 23 4.19 4.25 -22.90
CA ALA A 23 3.94 4.11 -21.48
C ALA A 23 2.43 3.93 -21.32
N LYS A 24 1.95 2.69 -21.46
CA LYS A 24 0.65 2.34 -20.89
C LYS A 24 0.83 2.53 -19.39
N ASP A 25 0.03 3.40 -18.79
CA ASP A 25 -0.08 3.51 -17.35
C ASP A 25 -0.38 2.09 -16.81
N GLU A 26 0.64 1.39 -16.32
CA GLU A 26 0.46 0.07 -15.73
C GLU A 26 -0.34 0.30 -14.44
N VAL A 27 -1.61 -0.09 -14.48
CA VAL A 27 -2.49 -0.05 -13.31
C VAL A 27 -1.78 -0.77 -12.17
N ASP A 28 -1.64 -0.10 -11.01
CA ASP A 28 -0.95 -0.67 -9.85
C ASP A 28 -1.53 -2.05 -9.52
N PHE A 29 -0.67 -3.07 -9.58
CA PHE A 29 -1.05 -4.47 -9.41
C PHE A 29 -1.79 -4.76 -8.10
N ARG A 30 -1.62 -3.91 -7.08
CA ARG A 30 -2.21 -4.11 -5.75
C ARG A 30 -3.68 -3.70 -5.67
N VAL A 31 -4.16 -2.87 -6.61
CA VAL A 31 -5.49 -2.26 -6.57
C VAL A 31 -6.54 -3.25 -7.04
N VAL A 32 -7.70 -3.23 -6.38
CA VAL A 32 -8.94 -3.88 -6.85
C VAL A 32 -10.10 -2.88 -6.77
N SER A 33 -11.20 -3.15 -7.47
CA SER A 33 -12.42 -2.33 -7.34
C SER A 33 -13.07 -2.52 -5.97
N LYS A 34 -13.97 -1.61 -5.57
CA LYS A 34 -14.67 -1.74 -4.27
C LYS A 34 -15.55 -2.99 -4.22
N GLU A 35 -16.09 -3.39 -5.36
CA GLU A 35 -16.97 -4.54 -5.51
C GLU A 35 -16.21 -5.87 -5.43
N GLU A 36 -14.93 -5.86 -5.80
CA GLU A 36 -14.01 -7.01 -5.68
C GLU A 36 -13.40 -7.13 -4.28
N ALA A 37 -13.39 -6.03 -3.51
CA ALA A 37 -12.81 -5.98 -2.18
C ALA A 37 -13.78 -6.53 -1.13
N THR A 38 -13.39 -7.64 -0.48
CA THR A 38 -14.02 -8.07 0.77
C THR A 38 -13.36 -7.31 1.93
N LEU A 39 -14.15 -6.55 2.68
CA LEU A 39 -13.67 -5.83 3.86
C LEU A 39 -14.16 -6.54 5.12
N LEU A 40 -13.23 -7.11 5.88
CA LEU A 40 -13.50 -7.90 7.09
C LEU A 40 -13.67 -7.04 8.34
N GLN A 41 -13.23 -5.79 8.29
CA GLN A 41 -13.40 -4.85 9.39
C GLN A 41 -14.88 -4.56 9.63
N LYS A 42 -15.19 -4.24 10.89
CA LYS A 42 -16.52 -3.81 11.31
C LYS A 42 -17.00 -2.59 10.50
N ASP A 43 -18.31 -2.52 10.33
CA ASP A 43 -18.95 -1.39 9.66
C ASP A 43 -18.69 -0.07 10.41
N GLY A 44 -18.45 0.99 9.63
CA GLY A 44 -18.17 2.34 10.13
C GLY A 44 -17.26 3.14 9.19
N SER A 45 -16.97 4.39 9.54
CA SER A 45 -16.15 5.31 8.74
C SER A 45 -14.72 4.81 8.50
N GLY A 46 -14.23 3.91 9.38
CA GLY A 46 -12.92 3.28 9.25
C GLY A 46 -12.88 2.00 8.41
N LYS A 47 -14.02 1.50 7.92
CA LYS A 47 -14.12 0.15 7.29
C LYS A 47 -13.14 -0.05 6.13
N GLU A 48 -12.92 0.98 5.31
CA GLU A 48 -12.03 0.92 4.13
C GLU A 48 -10.57 1.30 4.43
N ILE A 49 -10.20 1.47 5.70
CA ILE A 49 -8.92 2.06 6.11
C ILE A 49 -8.16 1.09 7.00
N CYS A 50 -6.88 0.85 6.70
CA CYS A 50 -5.98 0.08 7.54
C CYS A 50 -5.89 0.75 8.94
N PRO A 51 -6.15 0.01 10.04
CA PRO A 51 -6.34 0.58 11.39
C PRO A 51 -5.03 1.13 11.98
N LEU A 52 -3.89 0.75 11.41
CA LEU A 52 -2.57 1.21 11.85
C LEU A 52 -2.09 2.45 11.07
N CYS A 53 -2.00 2.36 9.74
CA CYS A 53 -1.32 3.35 8.91
C CYS A 53 -2.24 4.29 8.12
N ALA A 54 -3.56 4.08 8.20
CA ALA A 54 -4.58 4.89 7.52
C ALA A 54 -4.64 4.77 5.98
N MET A 55 -3.94 3.80 5.39
CA MET A 55 -3.98 3.51 3.94
C MET A 55 -5.32 2.88 3.55
N ASN A 56 -5.78 3.14 2.33
CA ASN A 56 -7.03 2.61 1.79
C ASN A 56 -6.89 1.12 1.43
N LEU A 57 -7.72 0.26 2.04
CA LEU A 57 -7.60 -1.20 1.88
C LEU A 57 -7.84 -1.68 0.43
N PRO A 58 -8.82 -1.18 -0.34
CA PRO A 58 -8.96 -1.52 -1.77
C PRO A 58 -7.75 -1.14 -2.64
N GLN A 59 -7.07 -0.02 -2.35
CA GLN A 59 -5.89 0.40 -3.12
C GLN A 59 -4.66 -0.52 -2.94
N TYR A 60 -4.57 -1.22 -1.81
CA TYR A 60 -3.46 -2.13 -1.49
C TYR A 60 -3.95 -3.56 -1.30
N TYR A 61 -5.07 -3.91 -1.92
CA TYR A 61 -5.85 -5.08 -1.56
C TYR A 61 -5.12 -6.40 -1.72
N LYS A 62 -4.32 -6.55 -2.79
CA LYS A 62 -3.56 -7.79 -3.02
C LYS A 62 -2.42 -8.04 -2.04
N THR A 63 -2.09 -7.05 -1.21
CA THR A 63 -1.14 -7.22 -0.10
C THR A 63 -1.84 -7.31 1.25
N ASN A 64 -3.18 -7.30 1.30
CA ASN A 64 -3.90 -7.25 2.57
C ASN A 64 -3.73 -8.53 3.39
N PHE A 65 -3.64 -8.32 4.70
CA PHE A 65 -3.76 -9.35 5.72
C PHE A 65 -4.92 -8.99 6.66
N ALA A 66 -5.39 -9.93 7.45
CA ALA A 66 -6.31 -9.67 8.55
C ALA A 66 -5.94 -10.56 9.74
N ALA A 67 -6.27 -10.13 10.95
CA ALA A 67 -6.11 -10.92 12.16
C ALA A 67 -7.16 -10.51 13.19
N LYS A 68 -7.41 -11.41 14.15
CA LYS A 68 -8.26 -11.12 15.30
C LYS A 68 -7.50 -10.28 16.32
N VAL A 69 -8.10 -9.17 16.75
CA VAL A 69 -7.59 -8.28 17.80
C VAL A 69 -8.69 -8.08 18.84
N GLY A 70 -8.56 -8.76 19.98
CA GLY A 70 -9.66 -8.84 20.96
C GLY A 70 -10.87 -9.55 20.35
N ASP A 71 -12.02 -8.88 20.33
CA ASP A 71 -13.26 -9.40 19.73
C ASP A 71 -13.52 -8.90 18.30
N GLU A 72 -12.62 -8.09 17.74
CA GLU A 72 -12.75 -7.52 16.41
C GLU A 72 -11.75 -8.14 15.42
N ILE A 73 -12.03 -7.98 14.12
CA ILE A 73 -11.09 -8.31 13.04
C ILE A 73 -10.50 -7.01 12.52
N HIS A 74 -9.18 -6.91 12.58
CA HIS A 74 -8.43 -5.84 11.95
C HIS A 74 -7.96 -6.31 10.57
N GLN A 75 -8.14 -5.47 9.55
CA GLN A 75 -7.64 -5.73 8.19
C GLN A 75 -6.55 -4.71 7.86
N TYR A 76 -5.39 -5.21 7.46
CA TYR A 76 -4.17 -4.45 7.25
C TYR A 76 -3.88 -4.34 5.76
N CYS A 77 -3.24 -3.24 5.35
CA CYS A 77 -2.77 -3.07 3.98
C CYS A 77 -1.58 -3.99 3.64
N SER A 78 -0.90 -4.56 4.63
CA SER A 78 0.25 -5.45 4.47
C SER A 78 0.52 -6.32 5.70
N VAL A 79 1.33 -7.37 5.50
CA VAL A 79 1.90 -8.19 6.59
C VAL A 79 2.67 -7.33 7.59
N HIS A 80 3.39 -6.31 7.11
CA HIS A 80 4.14 -5.38 7.96
C HIS A 80 3.22 -4.70 8.99
N CYS A 81 2.08 -4.15 8.56
CA CYS A 81 1.16 -3.49 9.50
C CYS A 81 0.53 -4.47 10.51
N MET A 82 0.27 -5.72 10.11
CA MET A 82 -0.22 -6.73 11.05
C MET A 82 0.82 -7.02 12.15
N PHE A 83 2.08 -7.18 11.76
CA PHE A 83 3.17 -7.47 12.70
C PHE A 83 3.57 -6.23 13.53
N GLU A 84 3.52 -5.03 12.94
CA GLU A 84 3.75 -3.78 13.67
C GLU A 84 2.70 -3.59 14.77
N GLU A 85 1.39 -3.82 14.50
CA GLU A 85 0.38 -3.74 15.56
C GLU A 85 0.62 -4.79 16.66
N ALA A 86 0.92 -6.04 16.28
CA ALA A 86 1.24 -7.10 17.23
C ALA A 86 2.41 -6.70 18.15
N MET A 87 3.48 -6.12 17.57
CA MET A 87 4.64 -5.62 18.30
C MET A 87 4.29 -4.46 19.24
N THR A 88 3.56 -3.45 18.75
CA THR A 88 3.26 -2.23 19.52
C THR A 88 2.27 -2.48 20.64
N GLU A 89 1.28 -3.34 20.39
CA GLU A 89 0.24 -3.72 21.35
C GLU A 89 0.67 -4.86 22.27
N LYS A 90 1.79 -5.53 21.95
CA LYS A 90 2.28 -6.72 22.68
C LYS A 90 1.23 -7.83 22.72
N ILE A 91 0.63 -8.10 21.56
CA ILE A 91 -0.39 -9.14 21.38
C ILE A 91 0.11 -10.20 20.41
N ASP A 92 -0.44 -11.40 20.52
CA ASP A 92 -0.20 -12.47 19.56
C ASP A 92 -1.03 -12.25 18.29
N ILE A 93 -0.52 -12.74 17.16
CA ILE A 93 -1.26 -12.77 15.89
C ILE A 93 -2.20 -13.99 15.92
N VAL A 94 -3.49 -13.72 16.11
CA VAL A 94 -4.54 -14.75 16.20
C VAL A 94 -5.33 -14.81 14.90
N ASP A 95 -5.58 -16.03 14.42
CA ASP A 95 -6.33 -16.34 13.19
C ASP A 95 -5.95 -15.46 11.98
N PRO A 96 -4.66 -15.42 11.60
CA PRO A 96 -4.23 -14.58 10.49
C PRO A 96 -4.80 -15.08 9.16
N GLN A 97 -5.26 -14.14 8.35
CA GLN A 97 -5.76 -14.36 7.01
C GLN A 97 -4.99 -13.49 6.01
N VAL A 98 -4.89 -13.95 4.76
CA VAL A 98 -4.28 -13.20 3.66
C VAL A 98 -5.18 -13.22 2.44
N VAL A 99 -5.15 -12.15 1.64
CA VAL A 99 -5.78 -12.15 0.32
C VAL A 99 -5.01 -13.04 -0.65
N ASP A 100 -5.70 -14.02 -1.23
CA ASP A 100 -5.24 -14.83 -2.34
C ASP A 100 -5.24 -14.02 -3.64
N VAL A 101 -4.07 -13.82 -4.24
CA VAL A 101 -3.87 -12.94 -5.42
C VAL A 101 -4.73 -13.29 -6.64
N PRO A 102 -4.91 -14.58 -7.03
CA PRO A 102 -5.74 -14.95 -8.17
C PRO A 102 -7.24 -14.73 -7.94
N THR A 103 -7.75 -14.95 -6.72
CA THR A 103 -9.20 -14.94 -6.45
C THR A 103 -9.70 -13.72 -5.69
N ASN A 104 -8.82 -12.89 -5.15
CA ASN A 104 -9.13 -11.75 -4.27
C ASN A 104 -9.89 -12.15 -2.98
N LYS A 105 -9.87 -13.43 -2.59
CA LYS A 105 -10.53 -13.95 -1.39
C LYS A 105 -9.55 -14.09 -0.24
N PHE A 106 -10.02 -13.92 0.99
CA PHE A 106 -9.22 -14.25 2.17
C PHE A 106 -9.11 -15.77 2.36
N VAL A 107 -7.90 -16.22 2.67
CA VAL A 107 -7.56 -17.60 3.04
C VAL A 107 -6.74 -17.62 4.33
N ASP A 108 -6.68 -18.76 5.01
CA ASP A 108 -5.86 -18.94 6.21
C ASP A 108 -4.38 -18.71 5.87
N ALA A 109 -3.78 -17.69 6.49
CA ALA A 109 -2.40 -17.30 6.25
C ALA A 109 -1.42 -18.40 6.65
N LYS A 110 -1.70 -19.16 7.71
CA LYS A 110 -0.78 -20.22 8.19
C LYS A 110 -0.60 -21.35 7.18
N THR A 111 -1.60 -21.56 6.32
CA THR A 111 -1.58 -22.64 5.31
C THR A 111 -1.32 -22.14 3.89
N ALA A 112 -1.24 -20.82 3.70
CA ALA A 112 -0.97 -20.20 2.41
C ALA A 112 0.52 -20.27 2.02
N TYR A 113 0.78 -19.96 0.76
CA TYR A 113 2.11 -19.77 0.19
C TYR A 113 2.32 -18.31 -0.16
N TYR A 114 3.58 -17.87 -0.14
CA TYR A 114 3.91 -16.47 -0.35
C TYR A 114 5.00 -16.33 -1.38
N VAL A 115 4.88 -15.32 -2.24
CA VAL A 115 6.02 -14.84 -3.02
C VAL A 115 6.60 -13.61 -2.34
N TYR A 116 7.82 -13.76 -1.83
CA TYR A 116 8.55 -12.74 -1.09
C TYR A 116 9.64 -12.10 -1.97
N GLY A 117 9.62 -10.77 -2.09
CA GLY A 117 10.62 -10.02 -2.86
C GLY A 117 10.48 -10.14 -4.38
N SER A 118 9.26 -10.21 -4.91
CA SER A 118 9.02 -10.10 -6.35
C SER A 118 9.24 -8.68 -6.87
N SER A 119 9.28 -8.53 -8.20
CA SER A 119 9.32 -7.23 -8.89
C SER A 119 8.04 -6.40 -8.76
N LYS A 120 6.93 -6.98 -8.26
CA LYS A 120 5.70 -6.21 -8.02
C LYS A 120 5.83 -5.34 -6.75
N PRO A 121 5.10 -4.20 -6.67
CA PRO A 121 5.34 -3.20 -5.62
C PRO A 121 5.14 -3.71 -4.18
N ALA A 122 6.04 -3.34 -3.28
CA ALA A 122 5.90 -3.61 -1.85
C ALA A 122 4.93 -2.64 -1.16
N THR A 123 4.30 -3.07 -0.05
CA THR A 123 3.41 -2.24 0.77
C THR A 123 3.95 -2.18 2.21
N MET A 124 4.42 -1.00 2.62
CA MET A 124 4.98 -0.72 3.96
C MET A 124 6.29 -1.43 4.32
N SER A 125 6.82 -2.27 3.44
CA SER A 125 8.10 -2.97 3.60
C SER A 125 9.06 -2.65 2.46
N LYS A 126 10.35 -3.01 2.62
CA LYS A 126 11.34 -2.96 1.52
C LYS A 126 11.06 -3.98 0.42
N LEU A 127 10.64 -5.20 0.79
CA LEU A 127 10.39 -6.30 -0.13
C LEU A 127 8.89 -6.61 -0.20
N SER A 128 8.43 -6.94 -1.40
CA SER A 128 7.02 -7.26 -1.64
C SER A 128 6.64 -8.61 -1.03
N THR A 129 5.36 -8.77 -0.72
CA THR A 129 4.80 -10.02 -0.20
C THR A 129 3.40 -10.18 -0.74
N TYR A 130 3.15 -11.31 -1.41
CA TYR A 130 1.86 -11.64 -2.01
C TYR A 130 1.45 -13.04 -1.60
N GLY A 131 0.20 -13.21 -1.17
CA GLY A 131 -0.34 -14.48 -0.67
C GLY A 131 -1.06 -15.29 -1.75
N PHE A 132 -0.94 -16.61 -1.66
CA PHE A 132 -1.50 -17.58 -2.59
C PHE A 132 -2.04 -18.79 -1.82
N ALA A 133 -3.29 -19.16 -2.10
CA ALA A 133 -3.92 -20.33 -1.52
C ALA A 133 -3.26 -21.65 -2.00
N LYS A 134 -2.67 -21.63 -3.20
CA LYS A 134 -2.04 -22.80 -3.82
C LYS A 134 -0.58 -22.52 -4.14
N LYS A 135 0.28 -23.51 -3.84
CA LYS A 135 1.71 -23.44 -4.15
C LYS A 135 1.99 -23.20 -5.63
N LYS A 136 1.24 -23.87 -6.50
CA LYS A 136 1.40 -23.76 -7.95
C LYS A 136 1.23 -22.31 -8.44
N ASP A 137 0.22 -21.61 -7.91
CA ASP A 137 -0.05 -20.22 -8.30
C ASP A 137 1.08 -19.29 -7.83
N ALA A 138 1.66 -19.55 -6.65
CA ALA A 138 2.85 -18.85 -6.16
C ALA A 138 4.09 -19.13 -7.02
N GLU A 139 4.32 -20.38 -7.42
CA GLU A 139 5.43 -20.78 -8.29
C GLU A 139 5.31 -20.14 -9.69
N GLU A 140 4.10 -20.09 -10.26
CA GLU A 140 3.85 -19.40 -11.53
C GLU A 140 4.08 -17.89 -11.41
N PHE A 141 3.59 -17.26 -10.35
CA PHE A 141 3.83 -15.84 -10.10
C PHE A 141 5.32 -15.53 -9.89
N ALA A 142 6.05 -16.36 -9.13
CA ALA A 142 7.48 -16.19 -8.90
C ALA A 142 8.29 -16.40 -10.19
N LYS A 143 7.85 -17.31 -11.08
CA LYS A 143 8.48 -17.49 -12.39
C LYS A 143 8.34 -16.25 -13.27
N GLU A 144 7.20 -15.55 -13.21
CA GLU A 144 6.95 -14.36 -14.01
C GLU A 144 7.60 -13.10 -13.41
N PHE A 145 7.49 -12.91 -12.09
CA PHE A 145 7.86 -11.66 -11.43
C PHE A 145 9.10 -11.76 -10.53
N GLY A 146 9.72 -12.94 -10.43
CA GLY A 146 10.79 -13.23 -9.48
C GLY A 146 10.29 -13.35 -8.04
N GLY A 147 11.23 -13.40 -7.10
CA GLY A 147 10.97 -13.61 -5.69
C GLY A 147 11.10 -15.07 -5.25
N GLU A 148 10.99 -15.28 -3.94
CA GLU A 148 11.13 -16.58 -3.29
C GLU A 148 9.75 -17.10 -2.86
N VAL A 149 9.42 -18.37 -3.18
CA VAL A 149 8.20 -19.01 -2.68
C VAL A 149 8.46 -19.57 -1.29
N ILE A 150 7.78 -19.02 -0.29
CA ILE A 150 7.97 -19.37 1.13
C ILE A 150 6.64 -19.69 1.82
N ASN A 151 6.69 -20.33 2.98
CA ASN A 151 5.53 -20.56 3.85
C ASN A 151 5.34 -19.43 4.89
N PHE A 152 4.30 -19.55 5.73
CA PHE A 152 4.00 -18.54 6.75
C PHE A 152 5.05 -18.42 7.85
N GLU A 153 5.69 -19.52 8.26
CA GLU A 153 6.73 -19.51 9.30
C GLU A 153 7.96 -18.72 8.81
N GLU A 154 8.39 -18.99 7.58
CA GLU A 154 9.48 -18.29 6.91
C GLU A 154 9.14 -16.80 6.69
N LEU A 155 7.91 -16.50 6.24
CA LEU A 155 7.44 -15.13 6.09
C LEU A 155 7.45 -14.39 7.44
N SER A 156 6.97 -15.04 8.50
CA SER A 156 6.94 -14.47 9.84
C SER A 156 8.35 -14.16 10.35
N ALA A 157 9.28 -15.11 10.20
CA ALA A 157 10.67 -14.92 10.60
C ALA A 157 11.34 -13.76 9.83
N LYS A 158 11.15 -13.70 8.51
CA LYS A 158 11.68 -12.60 7.67
C LYS A 158 11.05 -11.26 8.02
N THR A 159 9.75 -11.22 8.29
CA THR A 159 9.02 -9.99 8.67
C THR A 159 9.53 -9.45 10.00
N TRP A 160 9.67 -10.31 11.02
CA TRP A 160 10.23 -9.91 12.31
C TRP A 160 11.67 -9.40 12.19
N ALA A 161 12.50 -10.06 11.37
CA ALA A 161 13.90 -9.68 11.19
C ALA A 161 14.10 -8.29 10.58
N THR A 162 13.13 -7.77 9.81
CA THR A 162 13.21 -6.45 9.16
C THR A 162 12.22 -5.43 9.72
N LEU A 163 11.40 -5.80 10.70
CA LEU A 163 10.25 -5.00 11.13
C LEU A 163 10.68 -3.63 11.67
N GLU A 164 11.65 -3.57 12.58
CA GLU A 164 12.10 -2.31 13.19
C GLU A 164 12.66 -1.33 12.16
N ASP A 165 13.44 -1.85 11.20
CA ASP A 165 13.99 -1.12 10.06
C ASP A 165 12.88 -0.51 9.19
N ASP A 166 11.88 -1.31 8.85
CA ASP A 166 10.75 -0.87 8.03
C ASP A 166 9.90 0.15 8.81
N VAL A 167 9.66 -0.06 10.11
CA VAL A 167 8.95 0.89 11.00
C VAL A 167 9.68 2.23 11.04
N ALA A 168 11.00 2.25 11.16
CA ALA A 168 11.79 3.48 11.16
C ALA A 168 11.66 4.24 9.81
N LEU A 169 11.68 3.53 8.68
CA LEU A 169 11.50 4.12 7.36
C LEU A 169 10.08 4.66 7.15
N VAL A 170 9.07 3.89 7.55
CA VAL A 170 7.66 4.31 7.52
C VAL A 170 7.45 5.54 8.39
N HIS A 171 7.95 5.53 9.63
CA HIS A 171 7.85 6.66 10.54
C HIS A 171 8.52 7.92 9.97
N LYS A 172 9.68 7.78 9.34
CA LYS A 172 10.35 8.89 8.64
C LYS A 172 9.46 9.47 7.53
N ARG A 173 8.83 8.62 6.70
CA ARG A 173 7.91 9.07 5.63
C ARG A 173 6.67 9.75 6.21
N GLN A 174 6.05 9.17 7.23
CA GLN A 174 4.89 9.73 7.93
C GLN A 174 5.22 11.08 8.57
N SER A 175 6.39 11.21 9.21
CA SER A 175 6.86 12.48 9.80
C SER A 175 7.05 13.58 8.76
N MET A 176 7.53 13.24 7.56
CA MET A 176 7.64 14.20 6.47
C MET A 176 6.27 14.64 5.95
N ALA A 177 5.31 13.72 5.83
CA ALA A 177 3.93 14.06 5.49
C ALA A 177 3.26 14.92 6.59
N ALA A 178 3.56 14.63 7.87
CA ALA A 178 3.04 15.35 9.02
C ALA A 178 3.48 16.82 9.06
N LYS A 179 4.66 17.19 8.53
CA LYS A 179 5.06 18.61 8.39
C LYS A 179 4.06 19.39 7.53
N LYS A 180 3.58 18.79 6.43
CA LYS A 180 2.51 19.37 5.62
C LYS A 180 1.16 19.34 6.33
N GLY A 181 0.90 18.30 7.11
CA GLY A 181 -0.27 18.24 7.98
C GLY A 181 -0.30 19.37 9.03
N GLU A 182 0.84 19.73 9.61
CA GLU A 182 0.95 20.82 10.59
C GLU A 182 0.66 22.18 9.94
N GLU A 183 1.26 22.46 8.78
CA GLU A 183 0.98 23.66 7.99
C GLU A 183 -0.52 23.78 7.70
N LEU A 184 -1.13 22.68 7.24
CA LEU A 184 -2.56 22.64 6.95
C LEU A 184 -3.43 22.82 8.20
N TYR A 185 -3.03 22.20 9.31
CA TYR A 185 -3.75 22.30 10.57
C TYR A 185 -3.83 23.74 11.06
N LYS A 186 -2.70 24.44 11.07
CA LYS A 186 -2.62 25.85 11.48
C LYS A 186 -3.41 26.77 10.56
N ALA A 187 -3.48 26.44 9.26
CA ALA A 187 -4.15 27.27 8.27
C ALA A 187 -5.67 27.20 8.33
N LYS A 188 -6.26 26.02 8.57
CA LYS A 188 -7.71 25.84 8.39
C LYS A 188 -8.45 24.96 9.40
N CYS A 189 -7.76 24.34 10.37
CA CYS A 189 -8.41 23.46 11.33
C CYS A 189 -8.83 24.20 12.61
N GLN A 190 -10.02 23.86 13.11
CA GLN A 190 -10.40 24.15 14.49
C GLN A 190 -9.49 23.40 15.47
N LYS A 191 -9.45 23.87 16.72
CA LYS A 191 -8.67 23.20 17.78
C LYS A 191 -9.20 21.79 18.00
N ILE A 192 -8.33 20.80 17.83
CA ILE A 192 -8.59 19.40 18.15
C ILE A 192 -7.80 19.10 19.42
N ASP A 193 -8.45 18.70 20.52
CA ASP A 193 -7.78 18.33 21.78
C ASP A 193 -7.49 16.82 21.88
N GLY A 194 -8.09 16.01 21.01
CA GLY A 194 -7.91 14.56 20.97
C GLY A 194 -6.45 14.15 20.69
N LYS A 195 -6.05 13.03 21.32
CA LYS A 195 -4.82 12.30 21.02
C LYS A 195 -5.17 11.00 20.33
N PHE A 196 -4.45 10.67 19.27
CA PHE A 196 -4.72 9.50 18.45
C PHE A 196 -3.55 8.55 18.51
N LYS A 197 -3.84 7.28 18.81
CA LYS A 197 -2.82 6.23 18.90
C LYS A 197 -2.30 5.85 17.51
N THR A 198 -3.20 5.86 16.52
CA THR A 198 -2.87 5.53 15.13
C THR A 198 -3.28 6.65 14.18
N SER A 199 -2.67 6.69 12.99
CA SER A 199 -3.11 7.61 11.95
C SER A 199 -4.52 7.27 11.46
N ALA A 200 -4.96 6.02 11.57
CA ALA A 200 -6.31 5.65 11.18
C ALA A 200 -7.36 6.26 12.10
N GLN A 201 -7.13 6.25 13.42
CA GLN A 201 -8.01 6.91 14.39
C GLN A 201 -8.12 8.42 14.10
N ALA A 202 -6.98 9.07 13.83
CA ALA A 202 -6.97 10.48 13.43
C ALA A 202 -7.74 10.73 12.12
N LYS A 203 -7.55 9.85 11.13
CA LYS A 203 -8.24 9.96 9.82
C LYS A 203 -9.74 9.82 9.94
N VAL A 204 -10.20 8.83 10.70
CA VAL A 204 -11.63 8.61 10.99
C VAL A 204 -12.21 9.85 11.67
N TYR A 205 -11.54 10.38 12.70
CA TYR A 205 -11.99 11.59 13.37
C TYR A 205 -12.13 12.78 12.41
N LEU A 206 -11.14 12.99 11.52
CA LEU A 206 -11.18 14.06 10.52
C LEU A 206 -12.33 13.89 9.53
N MET A 207 -12.62 12.66 9.10
CA MET A 207 -13.71 12.36 8.17
C MET A 207 -15.09 12.59 8.81
N GLU A 208 -15.26 12.23 10.08
CA GLU A 208 -16.55 12.31 10.78
C GLU A 208 -16.85 13.73 11.27
N ASN A 209 -15.85 14.41 11.86
CA ASN A 209 -16.06 15.68 12.55
C ASN A 209 -15.77 16.90 11.66
N LYS A 210 -15.06 16.69 10.54
CA LYS A 210 -14.69 17.73 9.57
C LYS A 210 -14.18 19.04 10.20
N PRO A 211 -13.31 19.02 11.23
CA PRO A 211 -12.85 20.23 11.93
C PRO A 211 -12.00 21.15 11.04
N CYS A 212 -11.60 20.68 9.87
CA CYS A 212 -10.79 21.36 8.87
C CYS A 212 -11.54 21.63 7.56
N GLY A 213 -12.87 21.42 7.54
CA GLY A 213 -13.69 21.42 6.34
C GLY A 213 -13.49 20.18 5.46
N GLU A 214 -13.82 20.31 4.17
CA GLU A 214 -13.58 19.26 3.18
C GLU A 214 -12.08 19.12 2.90
N LEU A 215 -11.62 17.87 2.81
CA LEU A 215 -10.21 17.50 2.67
C LEU A 215 -10.04 16.54 1.50
N THR A 216 -9.02 16.77 0.67
CA THR A 216 -8.59 15.79 -0.32
C THR A 216 -7.99 14.55 0.34
N PRO A 217 -7.89 13.40 -0.35
CA PRO A 217 -7.25 12.20 0.21
C PRO A 217 -5.82 12.41 0.71
N LEU A 218 -5.06 13.27 0.02
CA LEU A 218 -3.70 13.64 0.41
C LEU A 218 -3.69 14.48 1.69
N GLU A 219 -4.53 15.51 1.76
CA GLU A 219 -4.67 16.36 2.94
C GLU A 219 -5.13 15.56 4.17
N LEU A 220 -6.10 14.65 3.99
CA LEU A 220 -6.53 13.72 5.05
C LEU A 220 -5.34 12.93 5.58
N THR A 221 -4.53 12.36 4.69
CA THR A 221 -3.37 11.54 5.06
C THR A 221 -2.33 12.37 5.82
N GLN A 222 -1.99 13.56 5.32
CA GLN A 222 -1.03 14.47 5.94
C GLN A 222 -1.48 14.91 7.35
N LEU A 223 -2.74 15.33 7.50
CA LEU A 223 -3.31 15.71 8.79
C LEU A 223 -3.38 14.52 9.76
N SER A 224 -3.71 13.33 9.26
CA SER A 224 -3.79 12.12 10.09
C SER A 224 -2.44 11.75 10.69
N HIS A 225 -1.35 11.90 9.93
CA HIS A 225 0.00 11.69 10.46
C HIS A 225 0.40 12.78 11.45
N TYR A 226 0.09 14.05 11.15
CA TYR A 226 0.34 15.14 12.10
C TYR A 226 -0.37 14.94 13.43
N LEU A 227 -1.67 14.63 13.41
CA LEU A 227 -2.47 14.43 14.62
C LEU A 227 -2.04 13.20 15.43
N LYS A 228 -1.50 12.15 14.79
CA LYS A 228 -0.88 11.01 15.49
C LYS A 228 0.41 11.41 16.22
N LEU A 229 1.22 12.27 15.61
CA LEU A 229 2.58 12.60 16.09
C LEU A 229 2.64 13.79 17.07
N ARG A 230 1.51 14.49 17.28
CA ARG A 230 1.41 15.70 18.11
C ARG A 230 1.36 15.42 19.62
#